data_AF-A0A4R6QR26-F1
#
_entry.id   AF-A0A4R6QR26-F1
#
_cell.length_a   1.000
_cell.length_b   1.000
_cell.length_c   1.000
_cell.angle_alpha   90.00
_cell.angle_beta   90.00
_cell.angle_gamma   90.00
#
_symmetry.space_group_name_H-M   'P 1'
#
loop_
_entity.id
_entity.type
_entity.pdbx_description
1 polymer ?
#
loop_
_entity_poly.entity_id
_entity_poly.type
_entity_poly.pdbx_seq_one_letter_code
_entity_poly.pdbx_strand_id
1 'polypeptide(L)'
;MKANPQQPNSPARRRSRVAMTALMLTGCGVAVLALAGSRYPEATAPRATLSGTISATLEAGAAADPRQLEEQTTELVAQCERPLLSNALDTAIKGCAGFLDHPSLGARAHAVSSSAYMLMEPNEVKKSAVHAEAATRLGNPAGKYLWAYHGLNGESAVQMDAETARRHLEEAQAAGMPKAGKLLAVLDESDACQEASQFRLLDRPAFCLLRPQLDRWLKTSGMAPRPSRQVWTDEYNPAAVLPDASSFEVSYDRDPGSGMYYPAAMGYRFAAREGRSTIELLARLGRSLSEKYGPPSRGTLPPAPGSGTAWQMAEGLQIELLRDAAGELRVRYQHPNRVQSALAHAGALQAQRDEKRAELTRRAL
;
A
#
# COMPACT_ATOMS: atom_id res chain seq x y z
N MET A 1 74.02 -17.84 2.06
CA MET A 1 73.38 -16.52 1.87
C MET A 1 72.06 -16.55 2.64
N LYS A 2 72.01 -16.19 3.92
CA LYS A 2 71.75 -14.84 4.47
C LYS A 2 70.73 -14.00 3.68
N ALA A 3 69.53 -13.87 4.24
CA ALA A 3 68.72 -12.66 4.45
C ALA A 3 67.20 -12.86 4.19
N ASN A 4 66.51 -13.20 5.29
CA ASN A 4 65.34 -12.56 5.92
C ASN A 4 64.31 -11.72 5.10
N PRO A 5 63.01 -11.76 5.49
CA PRO A 5 61.85 -11.24 4.76
C PRO A 5 61.48 -9.81 5.17
N GLN A 6 60.65 -9.15 4.35
CA GLN A 6 59.91 -7.94 4.75
C GLN A 6 58.46 -7.99 4.27
N GLN A 7 57.54 -8.11 5.24
CA GLN A 7 56.18 -7.57 5.16
C GLN A 7 56.24 -6.05 5.22
N PRO A 8 55.28 -5.36 4.59
CA PRO A 8 54.83 -4.05 5.07
C PRO A 8 53.34 -4.06 5.46
N ASN A 9 53.13 -3.98 6.77
CA ASN A 9 52.31 -2.99 7.48
C ASN A 9 51.07 -2.39 6.78
N SER A 10 49.91 -2.72 7.35
CA SER A 10 48.72 -1.86 7.35
C SER A 10 48.96 -0.59 8.19
N PRO A 11 48.39 0.56 7.79
CA PRO A 11 48.07 1.61 8.75
C PRO A 11 46.57 1.98 8.75
N ALA A 12 46.06 2.01 9.99
CA ALA A 12 45.27 3.08 10.58
C ALA A 12 43.89 3.46 10.02
N ARG A 13 42.89 3.04 10.82
CA ARG A 13 41.74 3.84 11.30
C ARG A 13 41.83 5.35 11.01
N ARG A 14 40.84 5.88 10.29
CA ARG A 14 40.38 7.27 10.47
C ARG A 14 38.92 7.27 10.94
N ARG A 15 38.75 7.73 12.18
CA ARG A 15 37.49 8.25 12.73
C ARG A 15 37.29 9.65 12.15
N SER A 16 36.12 9.93 11.60
CA SER A 16 35.60 11.31 11.50
C SER A 16 34.25 11.36 12.19
N ARG A 17 34.25 11.94 13.39
CA ARG A 17 33.08 12.58 13.98
C ARG A 17 33.16 14.05 13.54
N VAL A 18 32.09 14.55 12.92
CA VAL A 18 31.76 15.98 12.97
C VAL A 18 30.29 16.06 13.35
N ALA A 19 30.05 16.75 14.46
CA ALA A 19 28.77 17.04 15.05
C ALA A 19 28.23 18.38 14.52
N MET A 20 26.90 18.53 14.64
CA MET A 20 26.11 19.76 14.90
C MET A 20 26.45 21.02 14.08
N THR A 21 25.48 21.74 13.51
CA THR A 21 24.57 22.62 14.26
C THR A 21 23.47 23.18 13.34
N ALA A 22 22.32 23.46 13.95
CA ALA A 22 21.11 24.07 13.40
C ALA A 22 21.24 25.56 13.01
N LEU A 23 20.27 26.05 12.22
CA LEU A 23 19.47 27.29 12.37
C LEU A 23 18.65 27.48 11.06
N MET A 24 17.31 27.43 11.06
CA MET A 24 16.33 28.46 11.44
C MET A 24 16.07 29.56 10.39
N LEU A 25 14.77 29.66 10.06
CA LEU A 25 13.95 30.87 9.93
C LEU A 25 13.69 31.52 8.56
N THR A 26 12.37 31.65 8.34
CA THR A 26 11.61 32.81 7.83
C THR A 26 11.55 33.11 6.34
N GLY A 27 10.31 33.10 5.86
CA GLY A 27 9.85 33.83 4.69
C GLY A 27 8.33 33.91 4.68
N CYS A 28 7.76 34.83 5.48
CA CYS A 28 6.37 35.26 5.38
C CYS A 28 6.12 35.93 4.01
N GLY A 29 4.96 35.66 3.42
CA GLY A 29 4.39 36.42 2.32
C GLY A 29 2.88 36.30 2.34
N VAL A 30 2.23 37.27 2.99
CA VAL A 30 0.77 37.48 3.03
C VAL A 30 0.38 38.40 1.87
N ALA A 31 -0.73 38.09 1.18
CA ALA A 31 -1.74 38.99 0.58
C ALA A 31 -2.39 38.32 -0.66
N VAL A 32 -3.68 38.45 -1.02
CA VAL A 32 -4.86 39.17 -0.51
C VAL A 32 -6.09 38.58 -1.26
N LEU A 33 -7.26 38.70 -0.62
CA LEU A 33 -8.63 38.46 -1.10
C LEU A 33 -8.98 38.87 -2.54
N ALA A 34 -9.88 38.12 -3.21
CA ALA A 34 -11.23 38.61 -3.59
C ALA A 34 -12.09 37.56 -4.33
N LEU A 35 -13.20 37.20 -3.69
CA LEU A 35 -14.58 36.97 -4.17
C LEU A 35 -14.88 36.73 -5.68
N ALA A 36 -15.41 35.53 -5.96
CA ALA A 36 -16.61 35.28 -6.77
C ALA A 36 -17.22 33.96 -6.24
N GLY A 37 -18.49 33.82 -5.89
CA GLY A 37 -19.67 34.38 -6.53
C GLY A 37 -20.32 33.34 -7.44
N SER A 38 -20.61 32.13 -6.95
CA SER A 38 -21.37 31.12 -7.72
C SER A 38 -22.41 30.45 -6.82
N ARG A 39 -23.64 30.94 -6.95
CA ARG A 39 -24.87 30.27 -6.52
C ARG A 39 -24.99 28.96 -7.29
N TYR A 40 -24.98 27.83 -6.61
CA TYR A 40 -25.45 26.58 -7.19
C TYR A 40 -26.97 26.49 -7.01
N PRO A 41 -27.75 26.17 -8.06
CA PRO A 41 -29.16 25.88 -7.91
C PRO A 41 -29.32 24.58 -7.11
N GLU A 42 -30.26 24.67 -6.18
CA GLU A 42 -30.76 23.62 -5.31
C GLU A 42 -31.40 22.52 -6.18
N ALA A 43 -30.62 21.47 -6.46
CA ALA A 43 -31.14 20.26 -7.11
C ALA A 43 -31.99 19.49 -6.10
N THR A 44 -33.30 19.69 -6.18
CA THR A 44 -34.32 18.88 -5.52
C THR A 44 -34.33 17.49 -6.15
N ALA A 45 -33.54 16.57 -5.60
CA ALA A 45 -33.69 15.15 -5.88
C ALA A 45 -34.88 14.59 -5.07
N PRO A 46 -35.75 13.77 -5.68
CA PRO A 46 -36.93 13.24 -5.01
C PRO A 46 -36.53 12.35 -3.83
N ARG A 47 -37.02 12.72 -2.65
CA ARG A 47 -37.06 11.89 -1.45
C ARG A 47 -37.83 10.62 -1.80
N ALA A 48 -37.12 9.50 -1.96
CA ALA A 48 -37.74 8.18 -1.90
C ALA A 48 -38.23 7.98 -0.45
N THR A 49 -39.53 8.18 -0.24
CA THR A 49 -40.24 7.75 0.96
C THR A 49 -40.23 6.23 1.03
N LEU A 50 -39.21 5.67 1.69
CA LEU A 50 -39.30 4.34 2.29
C LEU A 50 -40.16 4.47 3.56
N SER A 51 -41.48 4.48 3.38
CA SER A 51 -42.44 4.22 4.46
C SER A 51 -42.42 2.72 4.78
N GLY A 52 -41.35 2.26 5.42
CA GLY A 52 -41.32 1.04 6.20
C GLY A 52 -41.21 1.47 7.66
N THR A 53 -42.36 1.56 8.34
CA THR A 53 -42.43 1.86 9.77
C THR A 53 -41.84 0.68 10.55
N ILE A 54 -40.52 0.61 10.67
CA ILE A 54 -39.88 -0.18 11.71
C ILE A 54 -40.01 0.66 12.98
N SER A 55 -41.10 0.43 13.72
CA SER A 55 -41.20 0.82 15.12
C SER A 55 -40.18 0.00 15.91
N ALA A 56 -38.90 0.37 15.80
CA ALA A 56 -37.94 0.06 16.83
C ALA A 56 -38.35 0.91 18.03
N THR A 57 -39.02 0.29 18.99
CA THR A 57 -39.05 0.76 20.37
C THR A 57 -37.60 0.88 20.81
N LEU A 58 -37.01 2.06 20.61
CA LEU A 58 -35.89 2.55 21.38
C LEU A 58 -36.42 2.67 22.80
N GLU A 59 -36.41 1.55 23.53
CA GLU A 59 -36.41 1.61 24.98
C GLU A 59 -35.24 2.52 25.33
N ALA A 60 -35.57 3.70 25.85
CA ALA A 60 -34.60 4.63 26.40
C ALA A 60 -33.94 3.91 27.58
N GLY A 61 -32.92 3.11 27.27
CA GLY A 61 -32.11 2.42 28.26
C GLY A 61 -31.66 3.46 29.26
N ALA A 62 -31.92 3.19 30.54
CA ALA A 62 -31.55 4.08 31.63
C ALA A 62 -30.11 4.57 31.39
N ALA A 63 -29.95 5.88 31.26
CA ALA A 63 -28.65 6.49 31.01
C ALA A 63 -27.68 5.96 32.06
N ALA A 64 -26.63 5.27 31.62
CA ALA A 64 -25.63 4.70 32.51
C ALA A 64 -25.10 5.80 33.45
N ASP A 65 -24.88 5.46 34.73
CA ASP A 65 -24.32 6.38 35.70
C ASP A 65 -22.99 6.93 35.16
N PRO A 66 -22.83 8.27 35.01
CA PRO A 66 -21.59 8.88 34.52
C PRO A 66 -20.33 8.39 35.24
N ARG A 67 -20.43 8.06 36.54
CA ARG A 67 -19.30 7.52 37.31
C ARG A 67 -18.90 6.12 36.85
N GLN A 68 -19.88 5.25 36.59
CA GLN A 68 -19.62 3.91 36.06
C GLN A 68 -18.95 4.00 34.68
N LEU A 69 -19.40 4.92 33.82
CA LEU A 69 -18.78 5.12 32.51
C LEU A 69 -17.32 5.61 32.62
N GLU A 70 -17.02 6.48 33.58
CA GLU A 70 -15.66 6.96 33.84
C GLU A 70 -14.74 5.84 34.34
N GLU A 71 -15.23 5.01 35.27
CA GLU A 71 -14.51 3.82 35.76
C GLU A 71 -14.23 2.83 34.63
N GLN A 72 -15.24 2.49 33.82
CA GLN A 72 -15.09 1.60 32.66
C GLN A 72 -14.15 2.18 31.60
N THR A 73 -14.18 3.50 31.39
CA THR A 73 -13.24 4.17 30.48
C THR A 73 -11.81 4.04 30.98
N THR A 74 -11.60 4.21 32.29
CA THR A 74 -10.29 4.04 32.93
C THR A 74 -9.79 2.60 32.79
N GLU A 75 -10.70 1.63 32.96
CA GLU A 75 -10.40 0.22 32.77
C GLU A 75 -10.02 -0.11 31.32
N LEU A 76 -10.78 0.39 30.34
CA LEU A 76 -10.45 0.24 28.91
C LEU A 76 -9.06 0.82 28.62
N VAL A 77 -8.74 2.00 29.12
CA VAL A 77 -7.41 2.59 28.92
C VAL A 77 -6.31 1.71 29.52
N ALA A 78 -6.52 1.19 30.73
CA ALA A 78 -5.54 0.37 31.43
C ALA A 78 -5.32 -1.00 30.78
N GLN A 79 -6.41 -1.66 30.33
CA GLN A 79 -6.37 -3.04 29.84
C GLN A 79 -6.16 -3.14 28.32
N CYS A 80 -6.64 -2.17 27.54
CA CYS A 80 -6.66 -2.22 26.08
C CYS A 80 -5.63 -1.23 25.47
N GLU A 81 -5.67 0.05 25.83
CA GLU A 81 -4.84 1.07 25.15
C GLU A 81 -3.39 1.14 25.65
N ARG A 82 -3.19 1.12 26.97
CA ARG A 82 -1.85 1.23 27.55
C ARG A 82 -0.95 0.07 27.10
N PRO A 83 -1.41 -1.20 27.02
CA PRO A 83 -0.60 -2.28 26.47
C PRO A 83 -0.25 -2.10 24.99
N LEU A 84 -1.11 -1.47 24.18
CA LEU A 84 -0.78 -1.14 22.79
C LEU A 84 0.40 -0.15 22.73
N LEU A 85 0.38 0.88 23.58
CA LEU A 85 1.45 1.89 23.65
C LEU A 85 2.79 1.31 24.13
N SER A 86 2.76 0.25 24.96
CA SER A 86 3.96 -0.47 25.39
C SER A 86 4.33 -1.66 24.48
N ASN A 87 3.69 -1.78 23.31
CA ASN A 87 3.89 -2.84 22.33
C ASN A 87 3.60 -4.28 22.88
N ALA A 88 2.77 -4.39 23.92
CA ALA A 88 2.26 -5.64 24.45
C ALA A 88 0.97 -6.06 23.69
N LEU A 89 1.10 -6.35 22.40
CA LEU A 89 -0.01 -6.51 21.45
C LEU A 89 -1.02 -7.59 21.87
N ASP A 90 -0.56 -8.77 22.30
CA ASP A 90 -1.46 -9.85 22.76
C ASP A 90 -2.27 -9.44 24.00
N THR A 91 -1.64 -8.71 24.92
CA THR A 91 -2.30 -8.17 26.12
C THR A 91 -3.34 -7.12 25.74
N ALA A 92 -3.00 -6.22 24.81
CA ALA A 92 -3.92 -5.22 24.30
C ALA A 92 -5.17 -5.87 23.71
N ILE A 93 -4.99 -6.84 22.78
CA ILE A 93 -6.09 -7.55 22.12
C ILE A 93 -7.00 -8.25 23.13
N LYS A 94 -6.40 -8.98 24.11
CA LYS A 94 -7.17 -9.65 25.16
C LYS A 94 -7.95 -8.66 26.04
N GLY A 95 -7.33 -7.54 26.41
CA GLY A 95 -8.01 -6.51 27.19
C GLY A 95 -9.15 -5.83 26.44
N CYS A 96 -8.96 -5.53 25.14
CA CYS A 96 -10.01 -4.94 24.31
C CYS A 96 -11.22 -5.87 24.13
N ALA A 97 -11.03 -7.20 24.16
CA ALA A 97 -12.10 -8.18 23.98
C ALA A 97 -13.27 -8.00 24.97
N GLY A 98 -12.98 -7.60 26.22
CA GLY A 98 -14.01 -7.36 27.24
C GLY A 98 -14.91 -6.15 26.97
N PHE A 99 -14.52 -5.28 26.03
CA PHE A 99 -15.23 -4.04 25.73
C PHE A 99 -15.86 -4.01 24.33
N LEU A 100 -15.66 -5.03 23.47
CA LEU A 100 -16.10 -5.00 22.07
C LEU A 100 -17.61 -4.82 21.93
N ASP A 101 -18.38 -5.51 22.78
CA ASP A 101 -19.85 -5.43 22.79
C ASP A 101 -20.38 -4.31 23.71
N HIS A 102 -19.49 -3.49 24.29
CA HIS A 102 -19.89 -2.42 25.21
C HIS A 102 -20.58 -1.26 24.43
N PRO A 103 -21.79 -0.81 24.81
CA PRO A 103 -22.56 0.15 24.01
C PRO A 103 -21.85 1.48 23.71
N SER A 104 -21.10 2.01 24.67
CA SER A 104 -20.38 3.29 24.54
C SER A 104 -18.88 3.16 24.29
N LEU A 105 -18.30 1.98 24.53
CA LEU A 105 -16.84 1.78 24.52
C LEU A 105 -16.38 0.83 23.39
N GLY A 106 -17.29 0.04 22.82
CA GLY A 106 -16.99 -0.91 21.75
C GLY A 106 -16.35 -0.28 20.53
N ALA A 107 -16.82 0.91 20.14
CA ALA A 107 -16.26 1.65 18.99
C ALA A 107 -14.75 1.92 19.16
N ARG A 108 -14.34 2.29 20.38
CA ARG A 108 -12.95 2.57 20.75
C ARG A 108 -12.15 1.27 20.89
N ALA A 109 -12.70 0.26 21.55
CA ALA A 109 -12.07 -1.05 21.71
C ALA A 109 -11.78 -1.73 20.36
N HIS A 110 -12.71 -1.64 19.40
CA HIS A 110 -12.50 -2.11 18.03
C HIS A 110 -11.38 -1.33 17.33
N ALA A 111 -11.33 0.00 17.42
CA ALA A 111 -10.27 0.79 16.78
C ALA A 111 -8.86 0.45 17.34
N VAL A 112 -8.76 0.24 18.64
CA VAL A 112 -7.51 -0.18 19.31
C VAL A 112 -7.13 -1.60 18.88
N SER A 113 -8.10 -2.53 18.84
CA SER A 113 -7.88 -3.90 18.37
C SER A 113 -7.39 -3.93 16.93
N SER A 114 -7.97 -3.11 16.05
CA SER A 114 -7.50 -2.95 14.67
C SER A 114 -6.05 -2.49 14.64
N SER A 115 -5.72 -1.42 15.38
CA SER A 115 -4.34 -0.92 15.47
C SER A 115 -3.37 -1.99 15.97
N ALA A 116 -3.76 -2.79 16.97
CA ALA A 116 -2.95 -3.89 17.49
C ALA A 116 -2.71 -4.96 16.42
N TYR A 117 -3.75 -5.47 15.77
CA TYR A 117 -3.62 -6.47 14.70
C TYR A 117 -2.80 -5.98 13.51
N MET A 118 -2.89 -4.69 13.15
CA MET A 118 -2.07 -4.10 12.08
C MET A 118 -0.57 -4.11 12.41
N LEU A 119 -0.19 -4.04 13.69
CA LEU A 119 1.19 -4.11 14.16
C LEU A 119 1.70 -5.54 14.36
N MET A 120 0.81 -6.53 14.27
CA MET A 120 1.18 -7.95 14.37
C MET A 120 1.75 -8.48 13.03
N GLU A 121 1.79 -9.80 12.89
CA GLU A 121 2.25 -10.47 11.68
C GLU A 121 1.34 -10.17 10.46
N PRO A 122 1.87 -10.23 9.22
CA PRO A 122 1.12 -9.87 8.02
C PRO A 122 -0.17 -10.66 7.77
N ASN A 123 -0.29 -11.86 8.35
CA ASN A 123 -1.49 -12.70 8.25
C ASN A 123 -2.67 -12.17 9.11
N GLU A 124 -2.42 -11.27 10.06
CA GLU A 124 -3.42 -10.69 10.96
C GLU A 124 -4.11 -9.44 10.40
N VAL A 125 -3.61 -8.91 9.28
CA VAL A 125 -4.14 -7.71 8.63
C VAL A 125 -5.63 -7.81 8.31
N LYS A 126 -6.14 -9.00 7.96
CA LYS A 126 -7.58 -9.22 7.73
C LYS A 126 -8.40 -9.01 9.00
N LYS A 127 -7.91 -9.45 10.17
CA LYS A 127 -8.59 -9.20 11.45
C LYS A 127 -8.59 -7.72 11.78
N SER A 128 -7.47 -7.03 11.49
CA SER A 128 -7.41 -5.58 11.62
C SER A 128 -8.52 -4.89 10.83
N ALA A 129 -8.69 -5.24 9.55
CA ALA A 129 -9.72 -4.66 8.70
C ALA A 129 -11.14 -4.88 9.24
N VAL A 130 -11.44 -6.08 9.77
CA VAL A 130 -12.75 -6.39 10.39
C VAL A 130 -13.02 -5.49 11.61
N HIS A 131 -12.03 -5.30 12.48
CA HIS A 131 -12.18 -4.42 13.64
C HIS A 131 -12.30 -2.94 13.22
N ALA A 132 -11.57 -2.50 12.20
CA ALA A 132 -11.68 -1.14 11.66
C ALA A 132 -13.08 -0.85 11.10
N GLU A 133 -13.65 -1.80 10.37
CA GLU A 133 -15.01 -1.72 9.85
C GLU A 133 -16.03 -1.64 11.00
N ALA A 134 -15.91 -2.50 12.01
CA ALA A 134 -16.79 -2.48 13.18
C ALA A 134 -16.72 -1.13 13.94
N ALA A 135 -15.51 -0.61 14.18
CA ALA A 135 -15.31 0.70 14.78
C ALA A 135 -15.94 1.83 13.94
N THR A 136 -15.84 1.74 12.62
CA THR A 136 -16.46 2.71 11.69
C THR A 136 -17.98 2.69 11.79
N ARG A 137 -18.61 1.51 11.81
CA ARG A 137 -20.06 1.36 11.97
C ARG A 137 -20.57 1.95 13.29
N LEU A 138 -19.75 1.90 14.33
CA LEU A 138 -20.03 2.51 15.64
C LEU A 138 -19.63 4.00 15.71
N GLY A 139 -19.29 4.63 14.59
CA GLY A 139 -19.04 6.06 14.49
C GLY A 139 -17.67 6.52 15.01
N ASN A 140 -16.73 5.61 15.28
CA ASN A 140 -15.41 5.96 15.78
C ASN A 140 -14.53 6.58 14.66
N PRO A 141 -13.96 7.79 14.86
CA PRO A 141 -13.07 8.41 13.87
C PRO A 141 -11.83 7.58 13.52
N ALA A 142 -11.19 6.96 14.51
CA ALA A 142 -10.04 6.09 14.29
C ALA A 142 -10.42 4.83 13.52
N GLY A 143 -11.61 4.29 13.76
CA GLY A 143 -12.22 3.27 12.91
C GLY A 143 -12.31 3.71 11.45
N LYS A 144 -12.89 4.89 11.18
CA LYS A 144 -13.04 5.44 9.81
C LYS A 144 -11.70 5.57 9.09
N TYR A 145 -10.70 6.13 9.77
CA TYR A 145 -9.34 6.23 9.25
C TYR A 145 -8.74 4.86 8.92
N LEU A 146 -8.80 3.90 9.87
CA LEU A 146 -8.22 2.57 9.69
C LEU A 146 -8.94 1.77 8.60
N TRP A 147 -10.26 1.92 8.48
CA TRP A 147 -11.03 1.20 7.47
C TRP A 147 -10.73 1.74 6.07
N ALA A 148 -10.64 3.07 5.92
CA ALA A 148 -10.17 3.69 4.69
C ALA A 148 -8.74 3.25 4.34
N TYR A 149 -7.82 3.24 5.32
CA TYR A 149 -6.46 2.74 5.14
C TYR A 149 -6.43 1.30 4.60
N HIS A 150 -7.18 0.38 5.20
CA HIS A 150 -7.26 -1.01 4.73
C HIS A 150 -7.94 -1.13 3.36
N GLY A 151 -8.97 -0.32 3.11
CA GLY A 151 -9.64 -0.23 1.81
C GLY A 151 -8.67 0.16 0.70
N LEU A 152 -7.87 1.21 0.92
CA LEU A 152 -6.88 1.73 -0.02
C LEU A 152 -5.67 0.81 -0.24
N ASN A 153 -5.38 -0.10 0.69
CA ASN A 153 -4.35 -1.12 0.54
C ASN A 153 -4.85 -2.45 -0.04
N GLY A 154 -6.16 -2.63 -0.21
CA GLY A 154 -6.75 -3.87 -0.73
C GLY A 154 -6.78 -4.98 0.32
N GLU A 155 -6.75 -4.60 1.60
CA GLU A 155 -6.69 -5.50 2.76
C GLU A 155 -8.08 -5.80 3.33
N SER A 156 -9.06 -4.96 3.00
CA SER A 156 -10.47 -5.14 3.34
C SER A 156 -11.13 -6.23 2.49
N ALA A 157 -12.01 -7.03 3.11
CA ALA A 157 -12.86 -7.96 2.38
C ALA A 157 -13.89 -7.24 1.51
N VAL A 158 -14.35 -6.07 1.96
CA VAL A 158 -15.24 -5.18 1.20
C VAL A 158 -14.38 -4.27 0.33
N GLN A 159 -14.62 -4.30 -0.99
CA GLN A 159 -13.96 -3.37 -1.89
C GLN A 159 -14.46 -1.95 -1.63
N MET A 160 -13.53 -1.06 -1.30
CA MET A 160 -13.79 0.36 -1.11
C MET A 160 -13.36 1.14 -2.35
N ASP A 161 -14.23 1.99 -2.89
CA ASP A 161 -13.82 2.97 -3.89
C ASP A 161 -13.15 4.19 -3.25
N ALA A 162 -12.46 4.98 -4.08
CA ALA A 162 -11.69 6.13 -3.62
C ALA A 162 -12.58 7.23 -3.00
N GLU A 163 -13.80 7.41 -3.49
CA GLU A 163 -14.74 8.41 -2.97
C GLU A 163 -15.23 8.06 -1.56
N THR A 164 -15.58 6.79 -1.33
CA THR A 164 -15.94 6.27 -0.02
C THR A 164 -14.79 6.39 0.96
N ALA A 165 -13.56 6.04 0.53
CA ALA A 165 -12.36 6.22 1.35
C ALA A 165 -12.15 7.70 1.71
N ARG A 166 -12.25 8.61 0.72
CA ARG A 166 -12.11 10.06 0.90
C ARG A 166 -13.11 10.59 1.93
N ARG A 167 -14.40 10.24 1.82
CA ARG A 167 -15.42 10.63 2.79
C ARG A 167 -15.08 10.18 4.22
N HIS A 168 -14.64 8.94 4.41
CA HIS A 168 -14.24 8.46 5.74
C HIS A 168 -13.01 9.17 6.29
N LEU A 169 -12.05 9.50 5.44
CA LEU A 169 -10.85 10.24 5.82
C LEU A 169 -11.17 11.69 6.18
N GLU A 170 -12.05 12.37 5.43
CA GLU A 170 -12.52 13.73 5.74
C GLU A 170 -13.25 13.77 7.09
N GLU A 171 -14.15 12.81 7.34
CA GLU A 171 -14.84 12.68 8.62
C GLU A 171 -13.87 12.42 9.78
N ALA A 172 -12.86 11.56 9.57
CA ALA A 172 -11.83 11.30 10.57
C ALA A 172 -10.95 12.53 10.82
N GLN A 173 -10.58 13.27 9.77
CA GLN A 173 -9.79 14.49 9.87
C GLN A 173 -10.56 15.58 10.64
N ALA A 174 -11.84 15.77 10.32
CA ALA A 174 -12.71 16.73 11.00
C ALA A 174 -12.85 16.41 12.51
N ALA A 175 -12.77 15.14 12.88
CA ALA A 175 -12.75 14.68 14.26
C ALA A 175 -11.34 14.71 14.92
N GLY A 176 -10.36 15.38 14.30
CA GLY A 176 -9.04 15.62 14.88
C GLY A 176 -7.99 14.55 14.58
N MET A 177 -8.16 13.73 13.53
CA MET A 177 -7.13 12.77 13.11
C MET A 177 -6.19 13.32 12.04
N PRO A 178 -4.99 13.83 12.40
CA PRO A 178 -4.08 14.43 11.41
C PRO A 178 -3.53 13.43 10.38
N LYS A 179 -3.46 12.13 10.73
CA LYS A 179 -3.06 11.09 9.78
C LYS A 179 -4.02 10.93 8.61
N ALA A 180 -5.31 11.26 8.79
CA ALA A 180 -6.29 11.19 7.72
C ALA A 180 -5.99 12.24 6.62
N GLY A 181 -5.57 13.45 7.01
CA GLY A 181 -5.13 14.49 6.07
C GLY A 181 -3.96 14.06 5.18
N LYS A 182 -3.04 13.23 5.70
CA LYS A 182 -1.94 12.66 4.89
C LYS A 182 -2.43 11.70 3.82
N LEU A 183 -3.42 10.86 4.13
CA LEU A 183 -4.00 9.94 3.15
C LEU A 183 -4.90 10.65 2.13
N LEU A 184 -5.56 11.75 2.52
CA LEU A 184 -6.27 12.61 1.57
C LEU A 184 -5.30 13.22 0.55
N ALA A 185 -4.16 13.74 1.00
CA ALA A 185 -3.12 14.24 0.09
C ALA A 185 -2.61 13.16 -0.87
N VAL A 186 -2.45 11.91 -0.40
CA VAL A 186 -2.10 10.77 -1.27
C VAL A 186 -3.16 10.52 -2.35
N LEU A 187 -4.44 10.62 -2.02
CA LEU A 187 -5.51 10.46 -3.02
C LEU A 187 -5.46 11.59 -4.05
N ASP A 188 -5.25 12.83 -3.60
CA ASP A 188 -5.13 14.00 -4.49
C ASP A 188 -3.90 13.87 -5.41
N GLU A 189 -2.76 13.42 -4.89
CA GLU A 189 -1.56 13.13 -5.67
C GLU A 189 -1.78 12.01 -6.69
N SER A 190 -2.52 10.96 -6.31
CA SER A 190 -2.91 9.89 -7.23
C SER A 190 -3.80 10.40 -8.35
N ASP A 191 -4.81 11.22 -8.04
CA ASP A 191 -5.71 11.83 -9.02
C ASP A 191 -4.93 12.73 -10.00
N ALA A 192 -4.08 13.62 -9.48
CA ALA A 192 -3.21 14.48 -10.29
C ALA A 192 -2.24 13.68 -11.18
N CYS A 193 -1.65 12.59 -10.66
CA CYS A 193 -0.80 11.69 -11.44
C CYS A 193 -1.58 11.05 -12.59
N GLN A 194 -2.81 10.57 -12.34
CA GLN A 194 -3.63 9.92 -13.35
C GLN A 194 -3.98 10.86 -14.52
N GLU A 195 -4.22 12.13 -14.22
CA GLU A 195 -4.48 13.18 -15.21
C GLU A 195 -3.22 13.53 -16.00
N ALA A 196 -2.10 13.75 -15.32
CA ALA A 196 -0.86 14.24 -15.93
C ALA A 196 -0.05 13.16 -16.67
N SER A 197 -0.22 11.88 -16.32
CA SER A 197 0.65 10.81 -16.84
C SER A 197 0.46 10.58 -18.34
N GLN A 198 1.58 10.60 -19.05
CA GLN A 198 1.66 10.36 -20.49
C GLN A 198 1.75 8.86 -20.81
N PHE A 199 2.31 8.07 -19.90
CA PHE A 199 2.43 6.64 -20.09
C PHE A 199 1.11 5.92 -19.76
N ARG A 200 0.62 5.12 -20.70
CA ARG A 200 -0.58 4.31 -20.52
C ARG A 200 -0.29 2.82 -20.81
N LEU A 201 -0.47 1.98 -19.79
CA LEU A 201 -0.48 0.52 -19.95
C LEU A 201 -1.93 0.09 -20.10
N LEU A 202 -2.26 -0.61 -21.21
CA LEU A 202 -3.64 -0.98 -21.53
C LEU A 202 -4.61 0.21 -21.38
N ASP A 203 -4.20 1.35 -21.93
CA ASP A 203 -4.95 2.62 -21.96
C ASP A 203 -5.25 3.25 -20.59
N ARG A 204 -4.52 2.85 -19.53
CA ARG A 204 -4.62 3.45 -18.18
C ARG A 204 -3.26 3.86 -17.61
N PRO A 205 -3.21 4.88 -16.74
CA PRO A 205 -1.98 5.30 -16.04
C PRO A 205 -1.68 4.34 -14.89
N ALA A 206 -1.38 3.08 -15.18
CA ALA A 206 -1.36 2.01 -14.20
C ALA A 206 -0.42 2.28 -12.99
N PHE A 207 0.66 3.03 -13.18
CA PHE A 207 1.59 3.41 -12.10
C PHE A 207 1.09 4.53 -11.17
N CYS A 208 0.00 5.22 -11.53
CA CYS A 208 -0.65 6.22 -10.70
C CYS A 208 -1.80 5.64 -9.86
N LEU A 209 -2.21 4.39 -10.14
CA LEU A 209 -3.29 3.73 -9.43
C LEU A 209 -2.80 3.14 -8.11
N LEU A 210 -3.64 3.24 -7.07
CA LEU A 210 -3.48 2.47 -5.84
C LEU A 210 -3.80 1.00 -6.10
N ARG A 211 -3.25 0.10 -5.26
CA ARG A 211 -3.41 -1.36 -5.41
C ARG A 211 -4.86 -1.83 -5.66
N PRO A 212 -5.90 -1.40 -4.92
CA PRO A 212 -7.29 -1.81 -5.17
C PRO A 212 -7.85 -1.32 -6.50
N GLN A 213 -7.48 -0.11 -6.91
CA GLN A 213 -7.91 0.46 -8.18
C GLN A 213 -7.30 -0.33 -9.35
N LEU A 214 -6.01 -0.66 -9.23
CA LEU A 214 -5.30 -1.50 -10.18
C LEU A 214 -5.90 -2.91 -10.25
N ASP A 215 -6.10 -3.58 -9.12
CA ASP A 215 -6.72 -4.92 -9.05
C ASP A 215 -8.10 -4.94 -9.72
N ARG A 216 -8.97 -3.96 -9.39
CA ARG A 216 -10.30 -3.83 -10.01
C ARG A 216 -10.20 -3.68 -11.51
N TRP A 217 -9.31 -2.82 -11.99
CA TRP A 217 -9.12 -2.58 -13.42
C TRP A 217 -8.57 -3.81 -14.16
N LEU A 218 -7.61 -4.52 -13.59
CA LEU A 218 -7.07 -5.75 -14.19
C LEU A 218 -8.15 -6.82 -14.28
N LYS A 219 -8.97 -6.98 -13.24
CA LYS A 219 -10.13 -7.88 -13.23
C LYS A 219 -11.15 -7.54 -14.30
N THR A 220 -11.53 -6.27 -14.44
CA THR A 220 -12.49 -5.85 -15.49
C THR A 220 -11.90 -5.97 -16.89
N SER A 221 -10.58 -5.96 -17.02
CA SER A 221 -9.86 -6.26 -18.26
C SER A 221 -9.78 -7.77 -18.57
N GLY A 222 -10.38 -8.63 -17.75
CA GLY A 222 -10.39 -10.08 -17.94
C GLY A 222 -9.19 -10.81 -17.32
N MET A 223 -8.35 -10.14 -16.54
CA MET A 223 -7.24 -10.78 -15.85
C MET A 223 -7.70 -11.34 -14.49
N ALA A 224 -7.83 -12.67 -14.40
CA ALA A 224 -8.26 -13.30 -13.15
C ALA A 224 -7.10 -13.37 -12.14
N PRO A 225 -7.31 -13.01 -10.86
CA PRO A 225 -6.26 -13.07 -9.84
C PRO A 225 -5.85 -14.52 -9.55
N ARG A 226 -4.58 -14.71 -9.18
CA ARG A 226 -4.00 -15.97 -8.72
C ARG A 226 -3.51 -15.82 -7.28
N PRO A 227 -3.50 -16.92 -6.50
CA PRO A 227 -2.90 -16.90 -5.18
C PRO A 227 -1.41 -16.57 -5.27
N SER A 228 -1.01 -15.42 -4.72
CA SER A 228 0.40 -15.08 -4.55
C SER A 228 0.89 -15.48 -3.16
N ARG A 229 2.12 -16.00 -3.10
CA ARG A 229 2.79 -16.30 -1.83
C ARG A 229 3.50 -15.09 -1.23
N GLN A 230 3.64 -14.01 -2.00
CA GLN A 230 4.37 -12.82 -1.61
C GLN A 230 3.38 -11.68 -1.32
N VAL A 231 3.42 -11.14 -0.09
CA VAL A 231 2.50 -10.07 0.36
C VAL A 231 2.53 -8.82 -0.55
N TRP A 232 3.65 -8.61 -1.24
CA TRP A 232 3.99 -7.42 -2.02
C TRP A 232 3.89 -7.64 -3.53
N THR A 233 3.38 -8.81 -3.95
CA THR A 233 3.26 -9.17 -5.35
C THR A 233 1.87 -9.74 -5.58
N ASP A 234 1.14 -9.21 -6.55
CA ASP A 234 -0.08 -9.83 -7.05
C ASP A 234 0.24 -10.56 -8.36
N GLU A 235 -0.39 -11.71 -8.58
CA GLU A 235 -0.27 -12.45 -9.82
C GLU A 235 -1.67 -12.60 -10.45
N TYR A 236 -1.73 -12.51 -11.77
CA TYR A 236 -2.95 -12.63 -12.55
C TYR A 236 -2.75 -13.58 -13.74
N ASN A 237 -3.84 -14.16 -14.22
CA ASN A 237 -3.90 -14.90 -15.47
C ASN A 237 -4.22 -13.93 -16.62
N PRO A 238 -3.28 -13.65 -17.54
CA PRO A 238 -3.49 -12.68 -18.61
C PRO A 238 -4.15 -13.29 -19.85
N ALA A 239 -4.54 -14.56 -19.86
CA ALA A 239 -4.92 -15.28 -21.07
C ALA A 239 -6.05 -14.60 -21.90
N ALA A 240 -6.95 -13.86 -21.25
CA ALA A 240 -8.01 -13.09 -21.93
C ALA A 240 -7.50 -11.83 -22.64
N VAL A 241 -6.36 -11.28 -22.21
CA VAL A 241 -5.74 -10.05 -22.75
C VAL A 241 -4.58 -10.38 -23.67
N LEU A 242 -3.74 -11.33 -23.26
CA LEU A 242 -2.54 -11.75 -23.98
C LEU A 242 -2.42 -13.29 -23.91
N PRO A 243 -3.02 -14.02 -24.86
CA PRO A 243 -3.18 -15.48 -24.79
C PRO A 243 -1.88 -16.29 -24.66
N ASP A 244 -0.76 -15.72 -25.12
CA ASP A 244 0.55 -16.39 -25.08
C ASP A 244 1.29 -16.17 -23.75
N ALA A 245 0.84 -15.25 -22.90
CA ALA A 245 1.45 -15.02 -21.60
C ALA A 245 0.95 -16.04 -20.56
N SER A 246 1.86 -16.59 -19.77
CA SER A 246 1.57 -17.57 -18.72
C SER A 246 1.15 -16.92 -17.40
N SER A 247 1.63 -15.71 -17.12
CA SER A 247 1.26 -14.91 -15.94
C SER A 247 1.47 -13.41 -16.20
N PHE A 248 0.75 -12.59 -15.44
CA PHE A 248 0.99 -11.16 -15.28
C PHE A 248 1.24 -10.88 -13.81
N GLU A 249 2.41 -10.33 -13.49
CA GLU A 249 2.86 -10.06 -12.12
C GLU A 249 2.87 -8.55 -11.87
N VAL A 250 2.41 -8.12 -10.70
CA VAL A 250 2.50 -6.75 -10.22
C VAL A 250 3.24 -6.75 -8.90
N SER A 251 4.36 -6.05 -8.80
CA SER A 251 5.04 -5.79 -7.53
C SER A 251 4.82 -4.37 -7.05
N TYR A 252 4.71 -4.21 -5.74
CA TYR A 252 4.44 -2.93 -5.10
C TYR A 252 5.62 -2.44 -4.27
N ASP A 253 5.82 -1.13 -4.25
CA ASP A 253 6.55 -0.43 -3.20
C ASP A 253 5.54 0.03 -2.13
N ARG A 254 5.96 0.01 -0.88
CA ARG A 254 5.16 0.53 0.23
C ARG A 254 5.78 1.83 0.69
N ASP A 255 5.09 2.93 0.46
CA ASP A 255 5.58 4.24 0.87
C ASP A 255 5.69 4.30 2.40
N PRO A 256 6.86 4.66 2.97
CA PRO A 256 7.06 4.64 4.42
C PRO A 256 6.30 5.77 5.14
N GLY A 257 5.91 6.84 4.44
CA GLY A 257 5.20 7.99 5.04
C GLY A 257 3.70 7.75 5.24
N SER A 258 3.07 7.14 4.24
CA SER A 258 1.63 6.86 4.17
C SER A 258 1.29 5.40 4.46
N GLY A 259 2.24 4.48 4.26
CA GLY A 259 2.04 3.05 4.33
C GLY A 259 1.25 2.48 3.15
N MET A 260 1.04 3.25 2.07
CA MET A 260 0.28 2.86 0.87
C MET A 260 1.11 2.06 -0.12
N TYR A 261 0.47 1.13 -0.83
CA TYR A 261 1.09 0.35 -1.89
C TYR A 261 0.97 1.02 -3.27
N TYR A 262 2.12 1.34 -3.86
CA TYR A 262 2.22 1.87 -5.22
C TYR A 262 2.86 0.85 -6.15
N PRO A 263 2.36 0.67 -7.39
CA PRO A 263 3.00 -0.21 -8.35
C PRO A 263 4.45 0.21 -8.60
N ALA A 264 5.36 -0.75 -8.45
CA ALA A 264 6.79 -0.59 -8.69
C ALA A 264 7.20 -1.24 -10.01
N ALA A 265 6.70 -2.44 -10.27
CA ALA A 265 6.84 -3.10 -11.56
C ALA A 265 5.59 -3.91 -11.92
N MET A 266 5.37 -4.07 -13.21
CA MET A 266 4.34 -4.91 -13.81
C MET A 266 4.97 -5.71 -14.93
N GLY A 267 4.57 -6.95 -15.17
CA GLY A 267 5.16 -7.68 -16.28
C GLY A 267 4.44 -8.94 -16.68
N TYR A 268 4.54 -9.25 -17.97
CA TYR A 268 4.09 -10.51 -18.55
C TYR A 268 5.25 -11.50 -18.58
N ARG A 269 4.95 -12.76 -18.23
CA ARG A 269 5.86 -13.88 -18.41
C ARG A 269 5.34 -14.78 -19.52
N PHE A 270 6.26 -15.30 -20.33
CA PHE A 270 5.97 -16.25 -21.39
C PHE A 270 6.84 -17.47 -21.17
N ALA A 271 6.20 -18.58 -20.80
CA ALA A 271 6.87 -19.87 -20.65
C ALA A 271 7.47 -20.31 -22.01
N ALA A 272 8.66 -20.90 -21.97
CA ALA A 272 9.18 -21.62 -23.13
C ALA A 272 8.23 -22.80 -23.41
N ARG A 273 7.58 -22.79 -24.58
CA ARG A 273 6.69 -23.89 -25.01
C ARG A 273 7.41 -24.75 -26.04
N GLU A 274 7.32 -26.06 -25.87
CA GLU A 274 7.75 -27.01 -26.91
C GLU A 274 6.91 -26.77 -28.18
N GLY A 275 7.58 -26.64 -29.34
CA GLY A 275 6.93 -26.56 -30.65
C GLY A 275 6.55 -25.16 -31.16
N ARG A 276 6.65 -24.09 -30.37
CA ARG A 276 6.64 -22.71 -30.89
C ARG A 276 8.02 -22.10 -30.76
N SER A 277 8.50 -21.45 -31.81
CA SER A 277 9.82 -20.82 -31.78
C SER A 277 9.81 -19.63 -30.81
N THR A 278 10.49 -19.76 -29.67
CA THR A 278 10.77 -18.63 -28.75
C THR A 278 11.33 -17.42 -29.50
N ILE A 279 12.10 -17.65 -30.58
CA ILE A 279 12.64 -16.59 -31.43
C ILE A 279 11.52 -15.84 -32.17
N GLU A 280 10.51 -16.52 -32.69
CA GLU A 280 9.37 -15.87 -33.36
C GLU A 280 8.56 -15.01 -32.39
N LEU A 281 8.25 -15.55 -31.20
CA LEU A 281 7.56 -14.79 -30.16
C LEU A 281 8.38 -13.56 -29.75
N LEU A 282 9.69 -13.73 -29.56
CA LEU A 282 10.59 -12.65 -29.18
C LEU A 282 10.67 -11.55 -30.24
N ALA A 283 10.78 -11.93 -31.52
CA ALA A 283 10.78 -11.00 -32.64
C ALA A 283 9.46 -10.25 -32.74
N ARG A 284 8.33 -10.93 -32.53
CA ARG A 284 6.99 -10.32 -32.54
C ARG A 284 6.82 -9.33 -31.39
N LEU A 285 7.18 -9.71 -30.16
CA LEU A 285 7.14 -8.81 -28.99
C LEU A 285 8.04 -7.60 -29.19
N GLY A 286 9.28 -7.80 -29.66
CA GLY A 286 10.22 -6.72 -29.95
C GLY A 286 9.67 -5.74 -30.98
N ARG A 287 9.09 -6.25 -32.07
CA ARG A 287 8.45 -5.42 -33.09
C ARG A 287 7.27 -4.63 -32.52
N SER A 288 6.34 -5.26 -31.82
CA SER A 288 5.18 -4.58 -31.25
C SER A 288 5.57 -3.51 -30.22
N LEU A 289 6.61 -3.76 -29.40
CA LEU A 289 7.15 -2.75 -28.49
C LEU A 289 7.79 -1.60 -29.25
N SER A 290 8.53 -1.87 -30.33
CA SER A 290 9.14 -0.82 -31.14
C SER A 290 8.13 0.00 -31.96
N GLU A 291 7.08 -0.62 -32.47
CA GLU A 291 5.97 0.08 -33.13
C GLU A 291 5.24 1.00 -32.17
N LYS A 292 5.03 0.56 -30.91
CA LYS A 292 4.30 1.34 -29.91
C LYS A 292 5.14 2.43 -29.24
N TYR A 293 6.41 2.15 -28.95
CA TYR A 293 7.26 3.01 -28.10
C TYR A 293 8.51 3.55 -28.80
N GLY A 294 8.68 3.25 -30.10
CA GLY A 294 9.86 3.66 -30.88
C GLY A 294 11.06 2.71 -30.72
N PRO A 295 12.22 3.06 -31.29
CA PRO A 295 13.42 2.22 -31.19
C PRO A 295 13.89 2.07 -29.74
N PRO A 296 14.49 0.92 -29.38
CA PRO A 296 15.00 0.72 -28.03
C PRO A 296 16.14 1.69 -27.72
N SER A 297 16.14 2.20 -26.50
CA SER A 297 17.20 3.06 -25.96
C SER A 297 18.47 2.29 -25.59
N ARG A 298 18.38 0.98 -25.35
CA ARG A 298 19.49 0.12 -24.93
C ARG A 298 19.27 -1.33 -25.37
N GLY A 299 20.36 -1.99 -25.76
CA GLY A 299 20.37 -3.40 -26.17
C GLY A 299 20.03 -3.59 -27.65
N THR A 300 20.07 -4.84 -28.09
CA THR A 300 19.74 -5.23 -29.48
C THR A 300 18.51 -6.12 -29.50
N LEU A 301 17.76 -6.07 -30.60
CA LEU A 301 16.65 -6.98 -30.86
C LEU A 301 17.07 -8.04 -31.88
N PRO A 302 16.78 -9.33 -31.66
CA PRO A 302 16.28 -9.92 -30.41
C PRO A 302 17.37 -9.96 -29.30
N PRO A 303 17.02 -9.88 -28.01
CA PRO A 303 17.99 -10.06 -26.93
C PRO A 303 18.56 -11.49 -26.92
N ALA A 304 19.87 -11.58 -26.68
CA ALA A 304 20.55 -12.84 -26.40
C ALA A 304 20.03 -13.47 -25.08
N PRO A 305 20.17 -14.80 -24.88
CA PRO A 305 19.89 -15.42 -23.58
C PRO A 305 20.65 -14.73 -22.44
N GLY A 306 19.96 -14.45 -21.33
CA GLY A 306 20.50 -13.73 -20.18
C GLY A 306 20.62 -12.21 -20.38
N SER A 307 20.10 -11.66 -21.48
CA SER A 307 20.16 -10.22 -21.78
C SER A 307 18.77 -9.62 -21.99
N GLY A 308 18.75 -8.29 -22.17
CA GLY A 308 17.52 -7.53 -22.32
C GLY A 308 17.66 -6.37 -23.29
N THR A 309 16.52 -5.98 -23.86
CA THR A 309 16.33 -4.76 -24.63
C THR A 309 15.45 -3.81 -23.83
N ALA A 310 15.79 -2.52 -23.78
CA ALA A 310 15.06 -1.54 -22.97
C ALA A 310 14.64 -0.27 -23.72
N TRP A 311 13.46 0.24 -23.35
CA TRP A 311 12.92 1.53 -23.76
C TRP A 311 12.83 2.43 -22.53
N GLN A 312 13.40 3.63 -22.62
CA GLN A 312 13.21 4.69 -21.63
C GLN A 312 12.00 5.51 -22.03
N MET A 313 11.07 5.67 -21.10
CA MET A 313 9.85 6.44 -21.29
C MET A 313 9.95 7.78 -20.54
N ALA A 314 8.97 8.65 -20.76
CA ALA A 314 8.74 9.79 -19.90
C ALA A 314 8.55 9.36 -18.44
N GLU A 315 8.64 10.31 -17.51
CA GLU A 315 8.39 10.08 -16.07
C GLU A 315 9.35 9.05 -15.43
N GLY A 316 10.47 8.74 -16.08
CA GLY A 316 11.47 7.79 -15.58
C GLY A 316 11.01 6.32 -15.62
N LEU A 317 9.93 6.02 -16.35
CA LEU A 317 9.48 4.65 -16.56
C LEU A 317 10.38 3.93 -17.57
N GLN A 318 10.57 2.64 -17.33
CA GLN A 318 11.37 1.78 -18.20
C GLN A 318 10.57 0.55 -18.61
N ILE A 319 10.65 0.20 -19.89
CA ILE A 319 10.12 -1.04 -20.44
C ILE A 319 11.30 -1.93 -20.81
N GLU A 320 11.23 -3.21 -20.48
CA GLU A 320 12.27 -4.19 -20.79
C GLU A 320 11.65 -5.44 -21.41
N LEU A 321 12.26 -5.90 -22.51
CA LEU A 321 12.05 -7.23 -23.07
C LEU A 321 13.27 -8.07 -22.69
N LEU A 322 13.06 -9.05 -21.81
CA LEU A 322 14.10 -9.90 -21.26
C LEU A 322 13.97 -11.31 -21.82
N ARG A 323 15.10 -11.96 -22.07
CA ARG A 323 15.19 -13.40 -22.29
C ARG A 323 16.11 -13.96 -21.22
N ASP A 324 15.56 -14.73 -20.28
CA ASP A 324 16.40 -15.31 -19.24
C ASP A 324 17.25 -16.49 -19.76
N ALA A 325 18.12 -17.02 -18.90
CA ALA A 325 19.01 -18.14 -19.26
C ALA A 325 18.25 -19.45 -19.53
N ALA A 326 17.07 -19.62 -18.95
CA ALA A 326 16.18 -20.76 -19.21
C ALA A 326 15.38 -20.59 -20.51
N GLY A 327 15.46 -19.43 -21.14
CA GLY A 327 14.73 -19.09 -22.36
C GLY A 327 13.29 -18.63 -22.12
N GLU A 328 12.88 -18.36 -20.86
CA GLU A 328 11.62 -17.65 -20.62
C GLU A 328 11.75 -16.22 -21.13
N LEU A 329 10.68 -15.71 -21.71
CA LEU A 329 10.60 -14.31 -22.10
C LEU A 329 9.82 -13.53 -21.04
N ARG A 330 10.23 -12.29 -20.79
CA ARG A 330 9.51 -11.37 -19.92
C ARG A 330 9.40 -10.01 -20.58
N VAL A 331 8.20 -9.43 -20.52
CA VAL A 331 8.01 -8.00 -20.80
C VAL A 331 7.74 -7.34 -19.46
N ARG A 332 8.62 -6.42 -19.03
CA ARG A 332 8.54 -5.74 -17.75
C ARG A 332 8.39 -4.24 -17.96
N TYR A 333 7.43 -3.64 -17.27
CA TYR A 333 7.23 -2.22 -17.11
C TYR A 333 7.63 -1.88 -15.68
N GLN A 334 8.48 -0.90 -15.45
CA GLN A 334 8.95 -0.59 -14.10
C GLN A 334 9.27 0.88 -13.91
N HIS A 335 9.13 1.34 -12.66
CA HIS A 335 9.67 2.60 -12.20
C HIS A 335 10.95 2.30 -11.39
N PRO A 336 12.16 2.46 -11.94
CA PRO A 336 13.41 1.98 -11.33
C PRO A 336 13.60 2.43 -9.87
N ASN A 337 13.28 3.69 -9.57
CA ASN A 337 13.37 4.22 -8.20
C ASN A 337 12.43 3.48 -7.22
N ARG A 338 11.18 3.20 -7.63
CA ARG A 338 10.23 2.43 -6.78
C ARG A 338 10.63 0.97 -6.64
N VAL A 339 11.20 0.37 -7.69
CA VAL A 339 11.75 -1.00 -7.59
C VAL A 339 12.89 -1.05 -6.58
N GLN A 340 13.80 -0.06 -6.61
CA GLN A 340 14.89 0.04 -5.64
C GLN A 340 14.35 0.23 -4.21
N SER A 341 13.38 1.13 -4.02
CA SER A 341 12.70 1.32 -2.74
C SER A 341 12.03 0.05 -2.24
N ALA A 342 11.27 -0.64 -3.10
CA ALA A 342 10.59 -1.90 -2.76
C ALA A 342 11.59 -2.98 -2.30
N LEU A 343 12.72 -3.12 -2.99
CA LEU A 343 13.78 -4.05 -2.61
C LEU A 343 14.42 -3.68 -1.26
N ALA A 344 14.68 -2.38 -1.03
CA ALA A 344 15.22 -1.91 0.24
C ALA A 344 14.24 -2.17 1.41
N HIS A 345 12.95 -1.89 1.19
CA HIS A 345 11.89 -2.14 2.18
C HIS A 345 11.72 -3.63 2.47
N ALA A 346 11.72 -4.49 1.44
CA ALA A 346 11.66 -5.94 1.61
C ALA A 346 12.86 -6.46 2.41
N GLY A 347 14.07 -5.95 2.13
CA GLY A 347 15.28 -6.27 2.87
C GLY A 347 15.22 -5.85 4.34
N ALA A 348 14.77 -4.63 4.62
CA ALA A 348 14.60 -4.11 5.98
C ALA A 348 13.57 -4.93 6.79
N LEU A 349 12.44 -5.28 6.17
CA LEU A 349 11.41 -6.11 6.81
C LEU A 349 11.93 -7.52 7.11
N GLN A 350 12.70 -8.11 6.19
CA GLN A 350 13.31 -9.41 6.42
C GLN A 350 14.30 -9.37 7.59
N ALA A 351 15.17 -8.35 7.64
CA ALA A 351 16.10 -8.16 8.74
C ALA A 351 15.39 -8.01 10.09
N GLN A 352 14.31 -7.23 10.15
CA GLN A 352 13.51 -7.06 11.36
C GLN A 352 12.89 -8.39 11.84
N ARG A 353 12.42 -9.23 10.91
CA ARG A 353 11.87 -10.56 11.24
C ARG A 353 12.95 -11.49 11.77
N ASP A 354 14.12 -11.49 11.15
CA ASP A 354 15.25 -12.32 11.58
C ASP A 354 15.74 -11.90 12.97
N GLU A 355 15.80 -10.60 13.26
CA GLU A 355 16.12 -10.07 14.58
C GLU A 355 15.07 -10.48 15.63
N LYS A 356 13.77 -10.29 15.34
CA LYS A 356 12.68 -10.72 16.22
C LYS A 356 12.74 -12.22 16.50
N ARG A 357 13.02 -13.04 15.48
CA ARG A 357 13.17 -14.50 15.62
C ARG A 357 14.37 -14.86 16.49
N ALA A 358 15.50 -14.17 16.33
CA ALA A 358 16.68 -14.37 17.16
C ALA A 358 16.41 -13.97 18.62
N GLU A 359 15.68 -12.88 18.87
CA GLU A 359 15.26 -12.47 20.21
C GLU A 359 14.37 -13.52 20.87
N LEU A 360 13.34 -14.01 20.19
CA LEU A 360 12.46 -15.05 20.71
C LEU A 360 13.23 -16.33 21.03
N THR A 361 14.20 -16.70 20.19
CA THR A 361 15.08 -17.85 20.44
C THR A 361 15.92 -17.64 21.70
N ARG A 362 16.50 -16.45 21.89
CA ARG A 362 17.29 -16.12 23.11
C ARG A 362 16.45 -16.13 24.39
N ARG A 363 15.16 -15.81 24.33
CA ARG A 363 14.26 -15.84 25.50
C ARG A 363 13.81 -17.25 25.86
N ALA A 364 13.89 -18.20 24.93
CA ALA A 364 13.47 -19.58 25.12
C ALA A 364 14.58 -20.49 25.67
N LEU A 365 15.84 -20.05 25.56
CA LEU A 365 17.02 -20.66 26.17
C LEU A 365 17.29 -20.03 27.53
#